data_AF-A0A7C8INT4-F1
#
_entry.id   AF-A0A7C8INT4-F1
#
_cell.length_a   1.000
_cell.length_b   1.000
_cell.length_c   1.000
_cell.angle_alpha   90.00
_cell.angle_beta   90.00
_cell.angle_gamma   90.00
#
_symmetry.space_group_name_H-M   'P 1'
#
loop_
_entity.id
_entity.type
_entity.pdbx_description
1 polymer ?
#
loop_
_entity_poly.entity_id
_entity_poly.type
_entity_poly.pdbx_seq_one_letter_code
_entity_poly.pdbx_strand_id
1 'polypeptide(L)'
;MAAVAEKARFYLEQAVPQLREFEAKGIFNPDEIRSLVRKRTDYEHIVLSPGNKPQDWLNYVAWERSLETLRAKRCRRLEVRASSKHVGEGRVFGILERSVNRHPGSMELWKEYLSYATKLRATKRYRKVMTRALRMHPAKAELWVLAGQKSASNGDMHAARGFFMRGSRFCTRDPTVWLAYAKCEMEWLEKIEARKGKKGGSEKAIQEQAEHDDDEIKLGSDDSDDDVDENGRLIIPNSDAVAAKKVFDAETASKLKNNPALDGAIPLAIFDIAKKQAFFNAAVAEQFFNIFVIFTGLSIQARIIQHVLDGMNELYPNDPSTAYCYIQQPLIGLDANTPAYPKALRETLGRIKSTVATTTNPKALSTKLRIWLETLLSPQDLDSGIRTVLEHSIKTLPSS
;
A
#
# COMPACT_ATOMS: atom_id res chain seq x y z
N MET A 1 41.35 -0.98 -12.32
CA MET A 1 40.67 -1.46 -13.56
C MET A 1 40.74 -2.98 -13.71
N ALA A 2 41.85 -3.66 -13.39
CA ALA A 2 41.97 -5.12 -13.47
C ALA A 2 40.86 -5.89 -12.70
N ALA A 3 40.58 -5.52 -11.45
CA ALA A 3 39.54 -6.18 -10.64
C ALA A 3 38.10 -5.98 -11.17
N VAL A 4 37.84 -4.91 -11.93
CA VAL A 4 36.53 -4.67 -12.56
C VAL A 4 36.35 -5.59 -13.76
N ALA A 5 37.39 -5.74 -14.57
CA ALA A 5 37.38 -6.63 -15.73
C ALA A 5 37.25 -8.11 -15.32
N GLU A 6 37.91 -8.52 -14.24
CA GLU A 6 37.80 -9.87 -13.70
C GLU A 6 36.39 -10.18 -13.16
N LYS A 7 35.80 -9.25 -12.39
CA LYS A 7 34.42 -9.38 -11.92
C LYS A 7 33.41 -9.38 -13.06
N ALA A 8 33.58 -8.51 -14.07
CA ALA A 8 32.72 -8.48 -15.24
C ALA A 8 32.79 -9.81 -16.00
N ARG A 9 34.01 -10.35 -16.19
CA ARG A 9 34.23 -11.65 -16.83
C ARG A 9 33.49 -12.77 -16.10
N PHE A 10 33.54 -12.82 -14.77
CA PHE A 10 32.81 -13.81 -13.98
C PHE A 10 31.30 -13.79 -14.26
N TYR A 11 30.65 -12.61 -14.25
CA TYR A 11 29.21 -12.51 -14.54
C TYR A 11 28.85 -12.83 -16.00
N LEU A 12 29.75 -12.50 -16.94
CA LEU A 12 29.58 -12.83 -18.36
C LEU A 12 29.68 -14.35 -18.58
N GLU A 13 30.62 -15.03 -17.93
CA GLU A 13 30.80 -16.48 -18.00
C GLU A 13 29.56 -17.23 -17.49
N GLN A 14 28.93 -16.76 -16.40
CA GLN A 14 27.67 -17.31 -15.90
C GLN A 14 26.51 -17.21 -16.90
N ALA A 15 26.56 -16.25 -17.84
CA ALA A 15 25.52 -16.09 -18.84
C ALA A 15 25.72 -16.94 -20.10
N VAL A 16 26.91 -17.52 -20.31
CA VAL A 16 27.26 -18.28 -21.51
C VAL A 16 26.35 -19.50 -21.76
N PRO A 17 26.01 -20.33 -20.76
CA PRO A 17 25.15 -21.50 -20.98
C PRO A 17 23.78 -21.12 -21.57
N GLN A 18 23.20 -20.00 -21.11
CA GLN A 18 21.93 -19.50 -21.62
C GLN A 18 22.04 -19.01 -23.07
N LEU A 19 23.14 -18.33 -23.42
CA LEU A 19 23.36 -17.85 -24.79
C LEU A 19 23.56 -19.02 -25.77
N ARG A 20 24.26 -20.08 -25.36
CA ARG A 20 24.39 -21.32 -26.15
C ARG A 20 23.04 -22.00 -26.37
N GLU A 21 22.18 -22.01 -25.35
CA GLU A 21 20.82 -22.52 -25.49
C GLU A 21 19.99 -21.69 -26.50
N PHE A 22 20.13 -20.37 -26.49
CA PHE A 22 19.45 -19.48 -27.43
C PHE A 22 19.88 -19.71 -28.88
N GLU A 23 21.17 -19.96 -29.10
CA GLU A 23 21.74 -20.32 -30.40
C GLU A 23 21.24 -21.69 -30.86
N ALA A 24 21.36 -22.71 -30.00
CA ALA A 24 20.96 -24.08 -30.32
C ALA A 24 19.47 -24.21 -30.65
N LYS A 25 18.61 -23.40 -30.03
CA LYS A 25 17.16 -23.38 -30.26
C LYS A 25 16.73 -22.40 -31.34
N GLY A 26 17.66 -21.69 -31.98
CA GLY A 26 17.37 -20.70 -33.01
C GLY A 26 16.48 -19.54 -32.54
N ILE A 27 16.50 -19.23 -31.23
CA ILE A 27 15.70 -18.13 -30.66
C ILE A 27 16.32 -16.77 -31.06
N PHE A 28 17.66 -16.75 -31.14
CA PHE A 28 18.45 -15.59 -31.55
C PHE A 28 19.48 -16.01 -32.59
N ASN A 29 19.73 -15.12 -33.54
CA ASN A 29 20.78 -15.33 -34.54
C ASN A 29 22.17 -15.08 -33.93
N PRO A 30 23.25 -15.67 -34.48
CA PRO A 30 24.61 -15.44 -33.98
C PRO A 30 25.03 -13.97 -33.94
N ASP A 31 24.61 -13.16 -34.92
CA ASP A 31 24.83 -11.70 -34.92
C ASP A 31 24.12 -10.97 -33.79
N GLU A 32 22.89 -11.38 -33.49
CA GLU A 32 22.13 -10.82 -32.37
C GLU A 32 22.79 -11.21 -31.04
N ILE A 33 23.25 -12.45 -30.91
CA ILE A 33 23.97 -12.92 -29.72
C ILE A 33 25.25 -12.11 -29.52
N ARG A 34 26.02 -11.84 -30.58
CA ARG A 34 27.20 -10.94 -30.51
C ARG A 34 26.83 -9.55 -30.00
N SER A 35 25.74 -8.97 -30.51
CA SER A 35 25.23 -7.67 -30.06
C SER A 35 24.77 -7.70 -28.60
N LEU A 36 24.10 -8.78 -28.16
CA LEU A 36 23.69 -8.99 -26.77
C LEU A 36 24.89 -9.10 -25.82
N VAL A 37 25.91 -9.87 -26.20
CA VAL A 37 27.14 -10.02 -25.42
C VAL A 37 27.83 -8.66 -25.29
N ARG A 38 27.98 -7.92 -26.38
CA ARG A 38 28.59 -6.58 -26.35
C ARG A 38 27.85 -5.64 -25.41
N LYS A 39 26.52 -5.54 -25.54
CA LYS A 39 25.70 -4.70 -24.66
C LYS A 39 25.78 -5.12 -23.19
N ARG A 40 25.78 -6.43 -22.91
CA ARG A 40 25.92 -6.92 -21.54
C ARG A 40 27.28 -6.59 -20.96
N THR A 41 28.35 -6.75 -21.74
CA THR A 41 29.71 -6.38 -21.34
C THR A 41 29.79 -4.89 -21.01
N ASP A 42 29.23 -4.03 -21.87
CA ASP A 42 29.20 -2.58 -21.63
C ASP A 42 28.48 -2.24 -20.32
N TYR A 43 27.29 -2.82 -20.08
CA TYR A 43 26.57 -2.63 -18.82
C TYR A 43 27.33 -3.16 -17.61
N GLU A 44 27.93 -4.35 -17.67
CA GLU A 44 28.70 -4.92 -16.56
C GLU A 44 29.91 -4.03 -16.21
N HIS A 45 30.60 -3.47 -17.20
CA HIS A 45 31.67 -2.51 -16.96
C HIS A 45 31.15 -1.20 -16.35
N ILE A 46 30.01 -0.67 -16.82
CA ILE A 46 29.41 0.55 -16.27
C ILE A 46 29.02 0.33 -14.80
N VAL A 47 28.28 -0.72 -14.49
CA VAL A 47 27.76 -0.95 -13.13
C VAL A 47 28.86 -1.37 -12.13
N LEU A 48 29.95 -1.99 -12.59
CA LEU A 48 31.10 -2.32 -11.75
C LEU A 48 32.13 -1.17 -11.66
N SER A 49 31.97 -0.10 -12.45
CA SER A 49 32.84 1.07 -12.37
C SER A 49 32.70 1.77 -11.00
N PRO A 50 33.77 2.34 -10.44
CA PRO A 50 33.71 2.98 -9.12
C PRO A 50 32.67 4.12 -9.01
N GLY A 51 32.43 4.86 -10.10
CA GLY A 51 31.55 6.02 -10.16
C GLY A 51 30.13 5.75 -10.70
N ASN A 52 29.66 4.51 -10.63
CA ASN A 52 28.34 4.16 -11.14
C ASN A 52 27.20 4.85 -10.38
N LYS A 53 26.12 5.18 -11.09
CA LYS A 53 24.93 5.85 -10.54
C LYS A 53 23.76 4.87 -10.40
N PRO A 54 22.78 5.13 -9.51
CA PRO A 54 21.56 4.31 -9.43
C PRO A 54 20.83 4.16 -10.77
N GLN A 55 20.83 5.20 -11.61
CA GLN A 55 20.21 5.16 -12.94
C GLN A 55 20.88 4.16 -13.88
N ASP A 56 22.19 3.94 -13.78
CA ASP A 56 22.89 2.96 -14.63
C ASP A 56 22.42 1.53 -14.32
N TRP A 57 22.17 1.24 -13.04
CA TRP A 57 21.60 -0.03 -12.60
C TRP A 57 20.15 -0.20 -13.06
N LEU A 58 19.33 0.86 -12.98
CA LEU A 58 17.94 0.83 -13.46
C LEU A 58 17.88 0.59 -14.97
N ASN A 59 18.74 1.26 -15.75
CA ASN A 59 18.86 1.06 -17.19
C ASN A 59 19.27 -0.38 -17.52
N TYR A 60 20.22 -0.94 -16.76
CA TYR A 60 20.64 -2.31 -16.95
C TYR A 60 19.51 -3.31 -16.66
N VAL A 61 18.77 -3.11 -15.55
CA VAL A 61 17.59 -3.92 -15.19
C VAL A 61 16.50 -3.81 -16.25
N ALA A 62 16.21 -2.59 -16.73
CA ALA A 62 15.21 -2.36 -17.77
C ALA A 62 15.57 -3.09 -19.07
N TRP A 63 16.84 -3.04 -19.47
CA TRP A 63 17.35 -3.75 -20.64
C TRP A 63 17.20 -5.28 -20.49
N GLU A 64 17.66 -5.89 -19.39
CA GLU A 64 17.51 -7.34 -19.18
C GLU A 64 16.03 -7.77 -19.14
N ARG A 65 15.14 -6.95 -18.57
CA ARG A 65 13.68 -7.23 -18.59
C ARG A 65 13.09 -7.16 -20.01
N SER A 66 13.54 -6.21 -20.82
CA SER A 66 13.14 -6.12 -22.22
C SER A 66 13.63 -7.30 -23.04
N LEU A 67 14.84 -7.80 -22.77
CA LEU A 67 15.41 -8.99 -23.38
C LEU A 67 14.57 -10.23 -23.03
N GLU A 68 14.19 -10.36 -21.76
CA GLU A 68 13.33 -11.45 -21.28
C GLU A 68 11.93 -11.42 -21.94
N THR A 69 11.38 -10.22 -22.11
CA THR A 69 10.11 -10.02 -22.82
C THR A 69 10.23 -10.39 -24.30
N LEU A 70 11.33 -10.01 -24.95
CA LEU A 70 11.61 -10.35 -26.35
C LEU A 70 11.77 -11.87 -26.53
N ARG A 71 12.54 -12.51 -25.65
CA ARG A 71 12.73 -13.96 -25.60
C ARG A 71 11.38 -14.67 -25.47
N ALA A 72 10.52 -14.24 -24.54
CA ALA A 72 9.19 -14.83 -24.34
C ALA A 72 8.30 -14.72 -25.60
N LYS A 73 8.30 -13.56 -26.28
CA LYS A 73 7.57 -13.38 -27.54
C LYS A 73 8.10 -14.29 -28.65
N ARG A 74 9.42 -14.43 -28.78
CA ARG A 74 10.06 -15.30 -29.78
C ARG A 74 9.81 -16.78 -29.51
N CYS A 75 9.91 -17.22 -28.25
CA CYS A 75 9.59 -18.59 -27.86
C CYS A 75 8.13 -18.94 -28.18
N ARG A 76 7.19 -17.99 -27.98
CA ARG A 76 5.79 -18.19 -28.36
C ARG A 76 5.61 -18.32 -29.88
N ARG A 77 6.35 -17.53 -30.68
CA ARG A 77 6.28 -17.58 -32.15
C ARG A 77 6.92 -18.84 -32.74
N LEU A 78 8.01 -19.31 -32.15
CA LEU A 78 8.77 -20.49 -32.59
C LEU A 78 8.28 -21.78 -31.92
N GLU A 79 7.23 -21.70 -31.10
CA GLU A 79 6.65 -22.82 -30.35
C GLU A 79 7.65 -23.58 -29.45
N VAL A 80 8.71 -22.90 -29.01
CA VAL A 80 9.74 -23.46 -28.13
C VAL A 80 9.21 -23.53 -26.70
N ARG A 81 8.85 -24.73 -26.24
CA ARG A 81 8.26 -24.97 -24.91
C ARG A 81 9.29 -24.95 -23.77
N ALA A 82 10.48 -25.47 -24.00
CA ALA A 82 11.54 -25.51 -23.00
C ALA A 82 12.51 -24.35 -23.24
N SER A 83 12.37 -23.24 -22.52
CA SER A 83 13.33 -22.14 -22.56
C SER A 83 13.68 -21.69 -21.14
N SER A 84 14.95 -21.35 -20.88
CA SER A 84 15.48 -20.97 -19.57
C SER A 84 14.97 -19.62 -19.03
N LYS A 85 13.65 -19.52 -18.80
CA LYS A 85 12.98 -18.35 -18.20
C LYS A 85 13.57 -17.98 -16.84
N HIS A 86 13.75 -18.99 -15.97
CA HIS A 86 14.22 -18.78 -14.60
C HIS A 86 15.65 -18.24 -14.52
N VAL A 87 16.49 -18.50 -15.53
CA VAL A 87 17.86 -17.97 -15.58
C VAL A 87 17.86 -16.47 -15.87
N GLY A 88 16.97 -16.00 -16.78
CA GLY A 88 16.80 -14.57 -17.05
C GLY A 88 16.25 -13.83 -15.82
N GLU A 89 15.22 -14.38 -15.19
CA GLU A 89 14.64 -13.82 -13.96
C GLU A 89 15.64 -13.78 -12.80
N GLY A 90 16.40 -14.87 -12.62
CA GLY A 90 17.47 -14.96 -11.63
C GLY A 90 18.56 -13.91 -11.83
N ARG A 91 18.94 -13.62 -13.08
CA ARG A 91 19.92 -12.57 -13.39
C ARG A 91 19.40 -11.18 -13.01
N VAL A 92 18.16 -10.85 -13.37
CA VAL A 92 17.56 -9.55 -13.00
C VAL A 92 17.54 -9.39 -11.48
N PHE A 93 17.21 -10.45 -10.73
CA PHE A 93 17.32 -10.43 -9.28
C PHE A 93 18.76 -10.24 -8.78
N GLY A 94 19.75 -10.92 -9.38
CA GLY A 94 21.15 -10.72 -9.03
C GLY A 94 21.62 -9.27 -9.26
N ILE A 95 21.19 -8.65 -10.37
CA ILE A 95 21.51 -7.25 -10.67
C ILE A 95 20.87 -6.31 -9.64
N LEU A 96 19.59 -6.51 -9.32
CA LEU A 96 18.88 -5.74 -8.30
C LEU A 96 19.48 -5.91 -6.89
N GLU A 97 19.92 -7.12 -6.55
CA GLU A 97 20.58 -7.41 -5.28
C GLU A 97 21.91 -6.66 -5.16
N ARG A 98 22.73 -6.70 -6.22
CA ARG A 98 23.97 -5.91 -6.28
C ARG A 98 23.71 -4.42 -6.25
N SER A 99 22.65 -3.94 -6.92
CA SER A 99 22.35 -2.50 -7.02
C SER A 99 21.98 -1.91 -5.66
N VAL A 100 21.13 -2.59 -4.87
CA VAL A 100 20.75 -2.11 -3.53
C VAL A 100 21.87 -2.24 -2.52
N ASN A 101 22.78 -3.22 -2.67
CA ASN A 101 23.98 -3.32 -1.84
C ASN A 101 25.00 -2.22 -2.16
N ARG A 102 25.11 -1.81 -3.43
CA ARG A 102 26.00 -0.70 -3.84
C ARG A 102 25.44 0.66 -3.48
N HIS A 103 24.13 0.85 -3.67
CA HIS A 103 23.42 2.11 -3.45
C HIS A 103 22.24 1.95 -2.48
N PRO A 104 22.50 1.62 -1.20
CA PRO A 104 21.43 1.35 -0.25
C PRO A 104 20.56 2.58 0.03
N GLY A 105 21.09 3.80 -0.18
CA GLY A 105 20.36 5.05 -0.02
C GLY A 105 19.36 5.38 -1.15
N SER A 106 19.38 4.65 -2.27
CA SER A 106 18.47 4.95 -3.40
C SER A 106 17.11 4.27 -3.22
N MET A 107 16.09 5.07 -2.93
CA MET A 107 14.71 4.58 -2.81
C MET A 107 14.17 3.99 -4.12
N GLU A 108 14.59 4.52 -5.26
CA GLU A 108 14.14 4.08 -6.58
C GLU A 108 14.54 2.62 -6.85
N LEU A 109 15.78 2.24 -6.50
CA LEU A 109 16.26 0.86 -6.65
C LEU A 109 15.47 -0.11 -5.78
N TRP A 110 15.20 0.26 -4.53
CA TRP A 110 14.38 -0.56 -3.63
C TRP A 110 12.96 -0.74 -4.16
N LYS A 111 12.32 0.33 -4.64
CA LYS A 111 10.98 0.28 -5.24
C LYS A 111 10.95 -0.62 -6.47
N GLU A 112 11.95 -0.52 -7.35
CA GLU A 112 12.02 -1.36 -8.55
C GLU A 112 12.25 -2.84 -8.18
N TYR A 113 13.10 -3.11 -7.18
CA TYR A 113 13.31 -4.47 -6.69
C TYR A 113 12.00 -5.08 -6.13
N LEU A 114 11.30 -4.34 -5.27
CA LEU A 114 10.03 -4.77 -4.70
C LEU A 114 8.93 -4.96 -5.78
N SER A 115 8.88 -4.06 -6.76
CA SER A 115 7.98 -4.14 -7.91
C SER A 115 8.25 -5.41 -8.74
N TYR A 116 9.52 -5.69 -9.02
CA TYR A 116 9.91 -6.88 -9.77
C TYR A 116 9.59 -8.19 -9.01
N ALA A 117 9.91 -8.25 -7.71
CA ALA A 117 9.57 -9.39 -6.86
C ALA A 117 8.05 -9.63 -6.81
N THR A 118 7.25 -8.55 -6.78
CA THR A 118 5.79 -8.64 -6.81
C THR A 118 5.27 -9.17 -8.15
N LYS A 119 5.81 -8.69 -9.27
CA LYS A 119 5.44 -9.14 -10.63
C LYS A 119 5.70 -10.65 -10.82
N LEU A 120 6.80 -11.15 -10.28
CA LEU A 120 7.16 -12.57 -10.33
C LEU A 120 6.49 -13.43 -9.23
N ARG A 121 5.63 -12.82 -8.39
CA ARG A 121 4.98 -13.48 -7.24
C ARG A 121 5.99 -14.14 -6.28
N ALA A 122 7.20 -13.61 -6.19
CA ALA A 122 8.27 -14.11 -5.32
C ALA A 122 8.08 -13.60 -3.87
N THR A 123 7.05 -14.09 -3.18
CA THR A 123 6.61 -13.59 -1.87
C THR A 123 7.69 -13.68 -0.77
N LYS A 124 8.40 -14.81 -0.65
CA LYS A 124 9.49 -14.98 0.33
C LYS A 124 10.63 -13.97 0.10
N ARG A 125 11.03 -13.78 -1.16
CA ARG A 125 12.05 -12.79 -1.54
C ARG A 125 11.56 -11.36 -1.27
N TYR A 126 10.31 -11.06 -1.63
CA TYR A 126 9.70 -9.76 -1.35
C TYR A 126 9.77 -9.41 0.14
N ARG A 127 9.39 -10.32 1.05
CA ARG A 127 9.45 -10.07 2.51
C ARG A 127 10.88 -9.77 3.00
N LYS A 128 11.87 -10.54 2.54
CA LYS A 128 13.29 -10.32 2.88
C LYS A 128 13.78 -8.95 2.40
N VAL A 129 13.50 -8.61 1.14
CA VAL A 129 13.88 -7.32 0.53
C VAL A 129 13.16 -6.16 1.21
N MET A 130 11.87 -6.31 1.53
CA MET A 130 11.08 -5.28 2.19
C MET A 130 11.61 -4.95 3.59
N THR A 131 11.95 -5.98 4.35
CA THR A 131 12.54 -5.82 5.69
C THR A 131 13.87 -5.06 5.62
N ARG A 132 14.72 -5.39 4.65
CA ARG A 132 15.99 -4.68 4.42
C ARG A 132 15.76 -3.24 3.98
N ALA A 133 14.82 -3.00 3.07
CA ALA A 133 14.46 -1.66 2.62
C ALA A 133 13.99 -0.76 3.78
N LEU A 134 13.14 -1.30 4.68
CA LEU A 134 12.65 -0.59 5.86
C LEU A 134 13.77 -0.28 6.87
N ARG A 135 14.73 -1.20 7.05
CA ARG A 135 15.91 -0.97 7.89
C ARG A 135 16.80 0.15 7.34
N MET A 136 16.96 0.22 6.01
CA MET A 136 17.74 1.28 5.37
C MET A 136 17.01 2.63 5.34
N HIS A 137 15.67 2.62 5.27
CA HIS A 137 14.85 3.82 5.08
C HIS A 137 13.71 3.92 6.11
N PRO A 138 13.99 3.91 7.44
CA PRO A 138 12.95 3.86 8.46
C PRO A 138 12.09 5.12 8.50
N ALA A 139 12.64 6.28 8.10
CA ALA A 139 11.93 7.56 8.09
C ALA A 139 10.99 7.74 6.88
N LYS A 140 10.99 6.83 5.91
CA LYS A 140 10.20 6.96 4.67
C LYS A 140 8.83 6.32 4.83
N ALA A 141 7.80 7.15 5.01
CA ALA A 141 6.40 6.72 5.20
C ALA A 141 5.90 5.81 4.08
N GLU A 142 6.22 6.13 2.82
CA GLU A 142 5.75 5.37 1.65
C GLU A 142 6.10 3.88 1.68
N LEU A 143 7.26 3.52 2.24
CA LEU A 143 7.67 2.12 2.36
C LEU A 143 6.82 1.39 3.41
N TRP A 144 6.58 2.02 4.56
CA TRP A 144 5.69 1.43 5.59
C TRP A 144 4.28 1.22 5.06
N VAL A 145 3.75 2.20 4.31
CA VAL A 145 2.43 2.09 3.66
C VAL A 145 2.41 0.94 2.66
N LEU A 146 3.43 0.82 1.80
CA LEU A 146 3.55 -0.26 0.83
C LEU A 146 3.58 -1.64 1.50
N ALA A 147 4.34 -1.80 2.58
CA ALA A 147 4.41 -3.06 3.34
C ALA A 147 3.05 -3.41 3.95
N GLY A 148 2.43 -2.46 4.67
CA GLY A 148 1.15 -2.66 5.34
C GLY A 148 0.04 -3.03 4.36
N GLN A 149 -0.11 -2.25 3.28
CA GLN A 149 -1.11 -2.53 2.24
C GLN A 149 -0.90 -3.87 1.55
N LYS A 150 0.37 -4.24 1.29
CA LYS A 150 0.69 -5.52 0.66
C LYS A 150 0.34 -6.70 1.56
N SER A 151 0.65 -6.62 2.86
CA SER A 151 0.27 -7.65 3.85
C SER A 151 -1.24 -7.76 3.97
N ALA A 152 -1.96 -6.63 4.09
CA ALA A 152 -3.42 -6.62 4.13
C ALA A 152 -4.06 -7.19 2.86
N SER A 153 -3.48 -6.92 1.69
CA SER A 153 -3.93 -7.49 0.41
C SER A 153 -3.69 -8.99 0.31
N ASN A 154 -2.66 -9.51 0.98
CA ASN A 154 -2.39 -10.95 1.06
C ASN A 154 -3.27 -11.67 2.09
N GLY A 155 -4.10 -10.94 2.84
CA GLY A 155 -4.99 -11.47 3.88
C GLY A 155 -4.40 -11.42 5.30
N ASP A 156 -3.13 -11.06 5.45
CA ASP A 156 -2.45 -11.00 6.74
C ASP A 156 -2.59 -9.60 7.35
N MET A 157 -3.71 -9.39 8.05
CA MET A 157 -3.98 -8.12 8.73
C MET A 157 -3.09 -7.92 9.97
N HIS A 158 -2.68 -9.01 10.64
CA HIS A 158 -1.82 -8.91 11.81
C HIS A 158 -0.44 -8.34 11.44
N ALA A 159 0.20 -8.89 10.40
CA ALA A 159 1.46 -8.35 9.90
C ALA A 159 1.29 -6.92 9.35
N ALA A 160 0.15 -6.60 8.72
CA ALA A 160 -0.14 -5.25 8.26
C ALA A 160 -0.16 -4.25 9.43
N ARG A 161 -0.89 -4.56 10.51
CA ARG A 161 -0.88 -3.78 11.77
C ARG A 161 0.53 -3.65 12.33
N GLY A 162 1.31 -4.73 12.33
CA GLY A 162 2.70 -4.72 12.77
C GLY A 162 3.60 -3.76 11.96
N PHE A 163 3.39 -3.64 10.65
CA PHE A 163 4.10 -2.66 9.82
C PHE A 163 3.61 -1.23 10.10
N PHE A 164 2.30 -1.00 10.16
CA PHE A 164 1.76 0.33 10.42
C PHE A 164 2.15 0.86 11.80
N MET A 165 2.02 0.05 12.85
CA MET A 165 2.39 0.44 14.22
C MET A 165 3.88 0.80 14.34
N ARG A 166 4.76 0.02 13.71
CA ARG A 166 6.20 0.34 13.69
C ARG A 166 6.47 1.59 12.84
N GLY A 167 5.82 1.69 11.67
CA GLY A 167 5.92 2.87 10.80
C GLY A 167 5.49 4.15 11.51
N SER A 168 4.41 4.13 12.28
CA SER A 168 3.93 5.26 13.08
C SER A 168 4.91 5.68 14.18
N ARG A 169 5.75 4.77 14.68
CA ARG A 169 6.82 5.10 15.66
C ARG A 169 8.02 5.79 15.01
N PHE A 170 8.34 5.46 13.75
CA PHE A 170 9.46 6.07 13.03
C PHE A 170 9.05 7.36 12.30
N CYS A 171 7.88 7.38 11.66
CA CYS A 171 7.37 8.48 10.86
C CYS A 171 6.45 9.39 11.70
N THR A 172 7.04 10.12 12.65
CA THR A 172 6.30 11.00 13.59
C THR A 172 6.09 12.42 13.08
N ARG A 173 6.64 12.77 11.92
CA ARG A 173 6.54 14.12 11.33
C ARG A 173 5.47 14.23 10.24
N ASP A 174 5.03 13.11 9.70
CA ASP A 174 4.18 13.04 8.51
C ASP A 174 2.93 12.20 8.85
N PRO A 175 1.71 12.71 8.61
CA PRO A 175 0.47 11.96 8.83
C PRO A 175 0.29 10.76 7.90
N THR A 176 1.07 10.64 6.81
CA THR A 176 0.87 9.65 5.74
C THR A 176 0.70 8.22 6.24
N VAL A 177 1.52 7.76 7.20
CA VAL A 177 1.40 6.39 7.75
C VAL A 177 0.11 6.23 8.55
N TRP A 178 -0.27 7.23 9.34
CA TRP A 178 -1.47 7.20 10.16
C TRP A 178 -2.74 7.19 9.31
N LEU A 179 -2.78 8.01 8.27
CA LEU A 179 -3.88 8.07 7.31
C LEU A 179 -4.03 6.74 6.56
N ALA A 180 -2.91 6.18 6.08
CA ALA A 180 -2.92 4.88 5.41
C ALA A 180 -3.32 3.75 6.35
N TYR A 181 -2.93 3.81 7.63
CA TYR A 181 -3.31 2.82 8.63
C TYR A 181 -4.81 2.87 8.91
N ALA A 182 -5.36 4.05 9.16
CA ALA A 182 -6.80 4.24 9.35
C ALA A 182 -7.60 3.75 8.14
N LYS A 183 -7.15 4.08 6.91
CA LYS A 183 -7.77 3.58 5.68
C LYS A 183 -7.74 2.05 5.61
N CYS A 184 -6.60 1.43 5.90
CA CYS A 184 -6.43 -0.02 5.83
C CYS A 184 -7.34 -0.75 6.83
N GLU A 185 -7.54 -0.19 8.03
CA GLU A 185 -8.48 -0.75 9.02
C GLU A 185 -9.94 -0.62 8.57
N MET A 186 -10.31 0.52 7.97
CA MET A 186 -11.66 0.70 7.42
C MET A 186 -11.95 -0.28 6.27
N GLU A 187 -11.02 -0.48 5.35
CA GLU A 187 -11.13 -1.48 4.27
C GLU A 187 -11.30 -2.91 4.83
N TRP A 188 -10.72 -3.20 5.99
CA TRP A 188 -10.85 -4.51 6.64
C TRP A 188 -12.17 -4.66 7.37
N LEU A 189 -12.65 -3.62 8.05
CA LEU A 189 -14.00 -3.60 8.62
C LEU A 189 -15.06 -3.84 7.54
N GLU A 190 -14.91 -3.21 6.37
CA GLU A 190 -15.82 -3.40 5.24
C GLU A 190 -15.81 -4.85 4.76
N LYS A 191 -14.62 -5.44 4.63
CA LYS A 191 -14.48 -6.88 4.30
C LYS A 191 -15.14 -7.77 5.34
N ILE A 192 -15.07 -7.43 6.63
CA ILE A 192 -15.72 -8.21 7.68
C ILE A 192 -17.23 -8.05 7.65
N GLU A 193 -17.77 -6.84 7.52
CA GLU A 193 -19.22 -6.64 7.45
C GLU A 193 -19.80 -7.35 6.22
N ALA A 194 -19.11 -7.28 5.07
CA ALA A 194 -19.46 -8.04 3.87
C ALA A 194 -19.41 -9.56 4.09
N ARG A 195 -18.50 -10.06 4.94
CA ARG A 195 -18.42 -11.47 5.33
C ARG A 195 -19.48 -11.86 6.36
N LYS A 196 -19.86 -10.98 7.30
CA LYS A 196 -20.94 -11.21 8.28
C LYS A 196 -22.29 -11.43 7.57
N GLY A 197 -22.52 -10.74 6.45
CA GLY A 197 -23.69 -10.96 5.60
C GLY A 197 -23.75 -12.34 4.92
N LYS A 198 -22.64 -13.09 4.87
CA LYS A 198 -22.54 -14.44 4.29
C LYS A 198 -22.32 -15.46 5.41
N LYS A 199 -23.31 -16.33 5.68
CA LYS A 199 -23.29 -17.37 6.75
C LYS A 199 -21.90 -18.01 6.92
N GLY A 200 -21.33 -17.94 8.14
CA GLY A 200 -20.08 -18.61 8.54
C GLY A 200 -18.78 -17.78 8.40
N GLY A 201 -18.83 -16.55 7.89
CA GLY A 201 -17.65 -15.71 7.66
C GLY A 201 -17.05 -15.06 8.93
N SER A 202 -17.86 -14.85 9.97
CA SER A 202 -17.42 -14.26 11.24
C SER A 202 -16.50 -15.16 12.05
N GLU A 203 -16.74 -16.48 12.02
CA GLU A 203 -15.96 -17.47 12.79
C GLU A 203 -14.54 -17.64 12.22
N LYS A 204 -14.39 -17.68 10.89
CA LYS A 204 -13.07 -17.77 10.24
C LYS A 204 -12.21 -16.53 10.41
N ALA A 205 -12.80 -15.33 10.35
CA ALA A 205 -12.06 -14.08 10.53
C ALA A 205 -11.48 -13.91 11.94
N ILE A 206 -12.08 -14.59 12.93
CA ILE A 206 -11.67 -14.55 14.34
C ILE A 206 -10.68 -15.65 14.66
N GLN A 207 -10.83 -16.82 14.03
CA GLN A 207 -9.83 -17.88 14.08
C GLN A 207 -8.49 -17.42 13.46
N GLU A 208 -8.52 -16.71 12.33
CA GLU A 208 -7.34 -16.08 11.72
C GLU A 208 -6.69 -15.00 12.62
N GLN A 209 -7.45 -14.35 13.50
CA GLN A 209 -6.90 -13.37 14.46
C GLN A 209 -6.29 -14.04 15.70
N ALA A 210 -6.93 -15.09 16.22
CA ALA A 210 -6.49 -15.78 17.43
C ALA A 210 -5.30 -16.73 17.19
N GLU A 211 -5.17 -17.32 16.01
CA GLU A 211 -4.05 -18.22 15.66
C GLU A 211 -2.73 -17.47 15.42
N HIS A 212 -2.75 -16.13 15.27
CA HIS A 212 -1.57 -15.33 14.92
C HIS A 212 -1.03 -14.41 16.04
N ASP A 213 -1.62 -14.44 17.25
CA ASP A 213 -1.07 -13.75 18.43
C ASP A 213 0.29 -14.32 18.88
N ASP A 214 0.64 -15.56 18.48
CA ASP A 214 1.88 -16.25 18.88
C ASP A 214 3.04 -16.09 17.85
N ASP A 215 2.75 -15.66 16.62
CA ASP A 215 3.76 -15.43 15.58
C ASP A 215 4.16 -13.94 15.53
N GLU A 216 4.71 -13.47 16.65
CA GLU A 216 5.40 -12.19 16.67
C GLU A 216 6.60 -12.27 15.72
N ILE A 217 6.57 -11.55 14.59
CA ILE A 217 7.77 -11.32 13.78
C ILE A 217 8.72 -10.47 14.63
N LYS A 218 9.56 -11.15 15.42
CA LYS A 218 10.73 -10.58 16.06
C LYS A 218 11.63 -10.08 14.94
N LEU A 219 11.78 -8.75 14.85
CA LEU A 219 12.99 -8.16 14.28
C LEU A 219 14.11 -8.33 15.32
N GLY A 220 14.31 -9.56 15.78
CA GLY A 220 15.48 -9.96 16.54
C GLY A 220 16.67 -10.04 15.61
N SER A 221 17.83 -9.69 16.11
CA SER A 221 19.13 -9.75 15.46
C SER A 221 19.61 -11.19 15.21
N ASP A 222 18.73 -12.13 14.88
CA ASP A 222 19.12 -13.51 14.58
C ASP A 222 19.41 -13.63 13.09
N ASP A 223 20.66 -13.27 12.81
CA ASP A 223 21.44 -13.80 11.70
C ASP A 223 21.77 -15.26 12.06
N SER A 224 20.87 -16.18 11.73
CA SER A 224 21.23 -17.59 11.58
C SER A 224 21.24 -17.89 10.08
N ASP A 225 22.37 -17.56 9.44
CA ASP A 225 22.87 -18.30 8.29
C ASP A 225 22.97 -19.77 8.71
N ASP A 226 21.97 -20.61 8.39
CA ASP A 226 22.08 -22.08 8.43
C ASP A 226 20.85 -22.75 7.76
N ASP A 227 20.63 -22.48 6.48
CA ASP A 227 19.61 -23.17 5.67
C ASP A 227 20.22 -23.77 4.38
N VAL A 228 21.47 -24.22 4.43
CA VAL A 228 22.11 -24.95 3.31
C VAL A 228 23.08 -25.98 3.87
N ASP A 229 22.92 -27.23 3.47
CA ASP A 229 23.95 -28.25 3.72
C ASP A 229 25.22 -27.97 2.88
N GLU A 230 26.31 -28.68 3.16
CA GLU A 230 27.63 -28.54 2.50
C GLU A 230 27.60 -28.78 0.98
N ASN A 231 26.45 -29.18 0.43
CA ASN A 231 26.19 -29.39 -1.01
C ASN A 231 25.12 -28.46 -1.61
N GLY A 232 24.67 -27.44 -0.88
CA GLY A 232 23.78 -26.39 -1.39
C GLY A 232 22.33 -26.82 -1.60
N ARG A 233 21.83 -27.86 -0.91
CA ARG A 233 20.41 -28.22 -0.91
C ARG A 233 19.71 -27.68 0.35
N LEU A 234 18.50 -27.15 0.13
CA LEU A 234 17.65 -26.58 1.17
C LEU A 234 17.03 -27.71 2.01
N ILE A 235 17.29 -27.72 3.31
CA ILE A 235 16.67 -28.66 4.25
C ILE A 235 15.22 -28.21 4.51
N ILE A 236 14.26 -29.14 4.35
CA ILE A 236 12.84 -28.91 4.68
C ILE A 236 12.58 -29.52 6.06
N PRO A 237 12.16 -28.75 7.08
CA PRO A 237 11.73 -29.33 8.35
C PRO A 237 10.46 -30.19 8.18
N ASN A 238 10.53 -31.44 8.65
CA ASN A 238 9.43 -32.40 8.70
C ASN A 238 8.23 -31.85 9.49
N SER A 239 7.02 -31.95 8.92
CA SER A 239 5.79 -31.33 9.45
C SER A 239 4.97 -32.18 10.42
N ASP A 240 5.50 -33.25 10.98
CA ASP A 240 4.67 -34.27 11.66
C ASP A 240 4.65 -34.21 13.20
N ALA A 241 4.78 -33.03 13.81
CA ALA A 241 4.64 -32.90 15.26
C ALA A 241 4.03 -31.57 15.75
N VAL A 242 2.80 -31.26 15.36
CA VAL A 242 1.94 -30.38 16.18
C VAL A 242 0.52 -30.93 16.22
N ALA A 243 0.18 -31.54 17.35
CA ALA A 243 -1.12 -32.13 17.61
C ALA A 243 -2.23 -31.07 17.62
N ALA A 244 -3.27 -31.31 16.82
CA ALA A 244 -4.46 -30.48 16.74
C ALA A 244 -5.26 -30.55 18.05
N LYS A 245 -5.40 -29.42 18.76
CA LYS A 245 -6.37 -29.26 19.85
C LYS A 245 -7.55 -28.42 19.36
N LYS A 246 -8.65 -29.08 19.00
CA LYS A 246 -9.94 -28.44 18.74
C LYS A 246 -10.51 -27.93 20.06
N VAL A 247 -10.79 -26.62 20.15
CA VAL A 247 -11.63 -26.05 21.20
C VAL A 247 -12.64 -25.12 20.54
N PHE A 248 -13.87 -25.60 20.36
CA PHE A 248 -15.02 -24.78 19.99
C PHE A 248 -16.08 -24.98 21.07
N ASP A 249 -16.21 -24.01 21.98
CA ASP A 249 -17.29 -23.93 22.97
C ASP A 249 -18.09 -22.65 22.75
N ALA A 250 -19.41 -22.71 23.02
CA ALA A 250 -20.40 -21.64 22.85
C ALA A 250 -20.07 -20.31 23.58
N GLU A 251 -19.04 -20.31 24.42
CA GLU A 251 -18.52 -19.15 25.15
C GLU A 251 -17.69 -18.20 24.25
N THR A 252 -16.98 -18.70 23.23
CA THR A 252 -16.26 -17.86 22.25
C THR A 252 -17.23 -17.10 21.33
N ALA A 253 -18.40 -17.67 21.03
CA ALA A 253 -19.47 -17.03 20.27
C ALA A 253 -20.12 -15.84 21.03
N SER A 254 -20.08 -15.85 22.37
CA SER A 254 -20.55 -14.73 23.20
C SER A 254 -19.50 -13.62 23.34
N LYS A 255 -18.20 -13.96 23.39
CA LYS A 255 -17.10 -13.00 23.26
C LYS A 255 -17.02 -12.35 21.86
N LEU A 256 -17.58 -13.03 20.85
CA LEU A 256 -17.68 -12.58 19.44
C LEU A 256 -18.49 -11.29 19.25
N LYS A 257 -19.57 -11.09 20.03
CA LYS A 257 -20.44 -9.92 19.92
C LYS A 257 -19.82 -8.66 20.54
N ASN A 258 -18.90 -8.83 21.47
CA ASN A 258 -18.25 -7.75 22.21
C ASN A 258 -16.79 -7.55 21.82
N ASN A 259 -16.32 -8.10 20.68
CA ASN A 259 -14.94 -7.90 20.27
C ASN A 259 -14.75 -6.42 19.84
N PRO A 260 -13.97 -5.61 20.58
CA PRO A 260 -13.77 -4.18 20.27
C PRO A 260 -13.21 -3.94 18.87
N ALA A 261 -12.53 -4.94 18.29
CA ALA A 261 -12.03 -4.90 16.92
C ALA A 261 -13.16 -4.87 15.87
N LEU A 262 -14.32 -5.46 16.17
CA LEU A 262 -15.49 -5.47 15.27
C LEU A 262 -16.37 -4.24 15.42
N ASP A 263 -16.21 -3.50 16.52
CA ASP A 263 -16.96 -2.28 16.82
C ASP A 263 -16.25 -1.03 16.28
N GLY A 264 -15.16 -1.18 15.50
CA GLY A 264 -14.43 -0.03 14.95
C GLY A 264 -13.67 0.80 16.00
N ALA A 265 -13.36 0.22 17.17
CA ALA A 265 -12.58 0.89 18.20
C ALA A 265 -11.13 1.18 17.76
N ILE A 266 -10.60 0.40 16.81
CA ILE A 266 -9.23 0.56 16.30
C ILE A 266 -9.08 1.88 15.51
N PRO A 267 -9.90 2.18 14.48
CA PRO A 267 -9.90 3.50 13.83
C PRO A 267 -10.06 4.69 14.80
N LEU A 268 -10.92 4.56 15.82
CA LEU A 268 -11.10 5.59 16.85
C LEU A 268 -9.81 5.80 17.66
N ALA A 269 -9.19 4.72 18.13
CA ALA A 269 -7.93 4.77 18.86
C ALA A 269 -6.79 5.34 18.01
N ILE A 270 -6.73 4.99 16.72
CA ILE A 270 -5.76 5.56 15.77
C ILE A 270 -5.92 7.08 15.72
N PHE A 271 -7.15 7.58 15.60
CA PHE A 271 -7.43 9.01 15.59
C PHE A 271 -7.07 9.69 16.91
N ASP A 272 -7.44 9.10 18.05
CA ASP A 272 -7.16 9.68 19.38
C ASP A 272 -5.66 9.70 19.73
N ILE A 273 -4.89 8.71 19.27
CA ILE A 273 -3.43 8.72 19.41
C ILE A 273 -2.81 9.71 18.43
N ALA A 274 -3.35 9.82 17.20
CA ALA A 274 -2.90 10.78 16.21
C ALA A 274 -3.09 12.24 16.67
N LYS A 275 -4.19 12.54 17.39
CA LYS A 275 -4.44 13.87 18.01
C LYS A 275 -3.27 14.35 18.88
N LYS A 276 -2.56 13.43 19.52
CA LYS A 276 -1.44 13.72 20.44
C LYS A 276 -0.09 13.90 19.73
N GLN A 277 -0.04 13.71 18.41
CA GLN A 277 1.20 13.77 17.64
C GLN A 277 1.51 15.21 17.17
N ALA A 278 2.79 15.51 16.98
CA ALA A 278 3.25 16.84 16.58
C ALA A 278 2.78 17.30 15.19
N PHE A 279 2.45 16.37 14.29
CA PHE A 279 1.94 16.70 12.95
C PHE A 279 0.44 17.04 12.94
N PHE A 280 -0.27 16.85 14.04
CA PHE A 280 -1.72 16.97 14.07
C PHE A 280 -2.14 18.43 13.95
N ASN A 281 -2.98 18.70 12.96
CA ASN A 281 -3.58 20.01 12.72
C ASN A 281 -4.97 19.81 12.09
N ALA A 282 -5.74 20.90 11.97
CA ALA A 282 -7.10 20.85 11.44
C ALA A 282 -7.17 20.27 10.01
N ALA A 283 -6.17 20.53 9.16
CA ALA A 283 -6.10 19.98 7.81
C ALA A 283 -5.82 18.47 7.78
N VAL A 284 -5.04 17.95 8.74
CA VAL A 284 -4.83 16.50 8.90
C VAL A 284 -6.10 15.83 9.42
N ALA A 285 -6.81 16.47 10.35
CA ALA A 285 -8.09 15.95 10.83
C ALA A 285 -9.14 15.89 9.70
N GLU A 286 -9.17 16.89 8.81
CA GLU A 286 -9.96 16.84 7.57
C GLU A 286 -9.55 15.68 6.66
N GLN A 287 -8.25 15.37 6.54
CA GLN A 287 -7.81 14.19 5.77
C GLN A 287 -8.31 12.88 6.39
N PHE A 288 -8.33 12.75 7.72
CA PHE A 288 -8.95 11.59 8.39
C PHE A 288 -10.45 11.51 8.07
N PHE A 289 -11.17 12.63 8.18
CA PHE A 289 -12.59 12.71 7.84
C PHE A 289 -12.86 12.25 6.41
N ASN A 290 -12.11 12.79 5.43
CA ASN A 290 -12.24 12.45 4.02
C ASN A 290 -12.02 10.95 3.77
N ILE A 291 -11.11 10.30 4.51
CA ILE A 291 -10.90 8.85 4.42
C ILE A 291 -12.11 8.09 4.95
N PHE A 292 -12.67 8.50 6.10
CA PHE A 292 -13.80 7.80 6.71
C PHE A 292 -15.11 7.96 5.94
N VAL A 293 -15.30 9.09 5.25
CA VAL A 293 -16.49 9.36 4.42
C VAL A 293 -16.64 8.36 3.26
N ILE A 294 -15.53 7.85 2.72
CA ILE A 294 -15.54 6.93 1.55
C ILE A 294 -16.30 5.63 1.86
N PHE A 295 -16.30 5.17 3.10
CA PHE A 295 -16.82 3.86 3.48
C PHE A 295 -18.29 3.90 3.91
N THR A 296 -19.18 4.19 2.96
CA THR A 296 -20.63 4.35 3.17
C THR A 296 -21.38 3.07 3.53
N GLY A 297 -20.79 1.90 3.24
CA GLY A 297 -21.38 0.60 3.55
C GLY A 297 -21.25 0.16 5.00
N LEU A 298 -20.57 0.93 5.86
CA LEU A 298 -20.26 0.54 7.23
C LEU A 298 -21.31 1.00 8.25
N SER A 299 -21.81 0.08 9.06
CA SER A 299 -22.79 0.41 10.12
C SER A 299 -22.24 1.37 11.18
N ILE A 300 -20.93 1.31 11.43
CA ILE A 300 -20.22 2.09 12.48
C ILE A 300 -19.74 3.46 11.95
N GLN A 301 -19.89 3.73 10.65
CA GLN A 301 -19.34 4.93 10.00
C GLN A 301 -19.80 6.23 10.69
N ALA A 302 -21.09 6.34 10.99
CA ALA A 302 -21.67 7.53 11.64
C ALA A 302 -21.03 7.81 13.00
N ARG A 303 -20.72 6.76 13.77
CA ARG A 303 -20.06 6.88 15.08
C ARG A 303 -18.62 7.37 14.94
N ILE A 304 -17.87 6.85 13.96
CA ILE A 304 -16.49 7.27 13.70
C ILE A 304 -16.45 8.73 13.24
N ILE A 305 -17.35 9.11 12.33
CA ILE A 305 -17.43 10.48 11.84
C ILE A 305 -17.78 11.45 12.97
N GLN A 306 -18.76 11.11 13.81
CA GLN A 306 -19.13 11.95 14.95
C GLN A 306 -17.96 12.15 15.92
N HIS A 307 -17.24 11.07 16.25
CA HIS A 307 -16.05 11.16 17.11
C HIS A 307 -14.94 12.04 16.54
N VAL A 308 -14.76 12.00 15.21
CA VAL A 308 -13.80 12.88 14.52
C VAL A 308 -14.25 14.34 14.62
N LEU A 309 -15.52 14.62 14.36
CA LEU A 309 -16.09 15.96 14.46
C LEU A 309 -16.03 16.52 15.88
N ASP A 310 -16.35 15.71 16.88
CA ASP A 310 -16.28 16.09 18.29
C ASP A 310 -14.84 16.46 18.67
N GLY A 311 -13.87 15.65 18.25
CA GLY A 311 -12.45 15.94 18.47
C GLY A 311 -11.95 17.17 17.71
N MET A 312 -12.47 17.43 16.50
CA MET A 312 -12.15 18.65 15.75
C MET A 312 -12.78 19.89 16.38
N ASN A 313 -13.99 19.79 16.90
CA ASN A 313 -14.68 20.89 17.57
C ASN A 313 -14.07 21.23 18.92
N GLU A 314 -13.53 20.23 19.64
CA GLU A 314 -12.80 20.46 20.90
C GLU A 314 -11.46 21.17 20.67
N LEU A 315 -10.69 20.76 19.66
CA LEU A 315 -9.33 21.27 19.40
C LEU A 315 -9.32 22.53 18.51
N TYR A 316 -10.20 22.58 17.51
CA TYR A 316 -10.23 23.61 16.47
C TYR A 316 -11.66 24.07 16.14
N PRO A 317 -12.41 24.68 17.10
CA PRO A 317 -13.82 25.03 16.90
C PRO A 317 -14.11 25.95 15.70
N ASN A 318 -13.24 26.94 15.45
CA ASN A 318 -13.47 27.98 14.43
C ASN A 318 -12.64 27.79 13.15
N ASP A 319 -11.96 26.66 13.00
CA ASP A 319 -11.11 26.40 11.83
C ASP A 319 -11.98 26.08 10.59
N PRO A 320 -11.62 26.58 9.39
CA PRO A 320 -12.31 26.25 8.14
C PRO A 320 -12.47 24.75 7.88
N SER A 321 -11.49 23.94 8.29
CA SER A 321 -11.47 22.50 8.07
C SER A 321 -12.53 21.79 8.92
N THR A 322 -12.70 22.23 10.18
CA THR A 322 -13.76 21.75 11.09
C THR A 322 -15.14 22.13 10.57
N ALA A 323 -15.32 23.39 10.17
CA ALA A 323 -16.56 23.87 9.57
C ALA A 323 -16.91 23.08 8.29
N TYR A 324 -15.93 22.83 7.42
CA TYR A 324 -16.11 22.04 6.21
C TYR A 324 -16.59 20.61 6.51
N CYS A 325 -15.94 19.90 7.44
CA CYS A 325 -16.36 18.55 7.82
C CYS A 325 -17.77 18.53 8.44
N TYR A 326 -18.09 19.51 9.30
CA TYR A 326 -19.41 19.63 9.92
C TYR A 326 -20.52 19.90 8.90
N ILE A 327 -20.24 20.71 7.87
CA ILE A 327 -21.18 20.96 6.78
C ILE A 327 -21.47 19.66 6.01
N GLN A 328 -20.45 18.85 5.72
CA GLN A 328 -20.60 17.66 4.88
C GLN A 328 -21.31 16.50 5.57
N GLN A 329 -21.25 16.43 6.91
CA GLN A 329 -21.78 15.33 7.70
C GLN A 329 -23.17 14.81 7.29
N PRO A 330 -24.20 15.66 7.06
CA PRO A 330 -25.55 15.18 6.77
C PRO A 330 -25.70 14.46 5.43
N LEU A 331 -24.79 14.71 4.47
CA LEU A 331 -24.84 14.14 3.12
C LEU A 331 -24.06 12.82 3.00
N ILE A 332 -23.40 12.38 4.06
CA ILE A 332 -22.58 11.16 4.03
C ILE A 332 -23.50 9.93 3.92
N GLY A 333 -23.20 9.06 2.96
CA GLY A 333 -23.94 7.80 2.76
C GLY A 333 -25.31 7.97 2.09
N LEU A 334 -25.64 9.16 1.60
CA LEU A 334 -26.90 9.42 0.88
C LEU A 334 -26.64 9.53 -0.63
N ASP A 335 -27.30 8.68 -1.40
CA ASP A 335 -27.36 8.85 -2.85
C ASP A 335 -28.30 10.01 -3.22
N ALA A 336 -27.95 10.74 -4.29
CA ALA A 336 -28.70 11.90 -4.77
C ALA A 336 -30.18 11.60 -5.09
N ASN A 337 -30.49 10.35 -5.43
CA ASN A 337 -31.83 9.87 -5.77
C ASN A 337 -32.64 9.40 -4.56
N THR A 338 -32.08 9.46 -3.35
CA THR A 338 -32.74 9.03 -2.13
C THR A 338 -33.69 10.12 -1.61
N PRO A 339 -34.91 9.80 -1.14
CA PRO A 339 -35.85 10.80 -0.62
C PRO A 339 -35.33 11.57 0.61
N ALA A 340 -34.33 11.04 1.31
CA ALA A 340 -33.65 11.72 2.42
C ALA A 340 -32.69 12.84 1.95
N TYR A 341 -32.22 12.79 0.71
CA TYR A 341 -31.20 13.69 0.18
C TYR A 341 -31.63 15.17 0.18
N PRO A 342 -32.84 15.56 -0.28
CA PRO A 342 -33.25 16.97 -0.23
C PRO A 342 -33.36 17.53 1.20
N LYS A 343 -33.72 16.70 2.18
CA LYS A 343 -33.76 17.11 3.59
C LYS A 343 -32.36 17.36 4.14
N ALA A 344 -31.43 16.44 3.89
CA ALA A 344 -30.03 16.57 4.27
C ALA A 344 -29.34 17.73 3.57
N LEU A 345 -29.67 18.01 2.30
CA LEU A 345 -29.16 19.15 1.57
C LEU A 345 -29.64 20.48 2.17
N ARG A 346 -30.93 20.59 2.54
CA ARG A 346 -31.43 21.79 3.24
C ARG A 346 -30.72 22.02 4.56
N GLU A 347 -30.47 20.96 5.32
CA GLU A 347 -29.70 21.04 6.57
C GLU A 347 -28.26 21.50 6.31
N THR A 348 -27.60 20.93 5.30
CA THR A 348 -26.25 21.31 4.85
C THR A 348 -26.18 22.80 4.47
N LEU A 349 -27.14 23.29 3.69
CA LEU A 349 -27.20 24.71 3.31
C LEU A 349 -27.47 25.62 4.51
N GLY A 350 -28.27 25.17 5.48
CA GLY A 350 -28.45 25.85 6.76
C GLY A 350 -27.14 25.94 7.53
N ARG A 351 -26.40 24.81 7.62
CA ARG A 351 -25.07 24.75 8.24
C ARG A 351 -24.11 25.72 7.57
N ILE A 352 -24.00 25.72 6.23
CA ILE A 352 -23.16 26.65 5.46
C ILE A 352 -23.40 28.11 5.85
N LYS A 353 -24.67 28.55 5.90
CA LYS A 353 -25.00 29.93 6.26
C LYS A 353 -24.53 30.29 7.67
N SER A 354 -24.71 29.38 8.63
CA SER A 354 -24.31 29.59 10.03
C SER A 354 -22.79 29.55 10.24
N THR A 355 -22.09 28.65 9.55
CA THR A 355 -20.65 28.44 9.73
C THR A 355 -19.82 29.48 8.99
N VAL A 356 -20.24 29.92 7.80
CA VAL A 356 -19.54 31.00 7.07
C VAL A 356 -19.49 32.30 7.88
N ALA A 357 -20.51 32.56 8.71
CA ALA A 357 -20.55 33.73 9.59
C ALA A 357 -19.62 33.64 10.82
N THR A 358 -19.25 32.43 11.25
CA THR A 358 -18.53 32.18 12.52
C THR A 358 -17.07 31.73 12.32
N THR A 359 -16.68 31.37 11.11
CA THR A 359 -15.35 30.81 10.80
C THR A 359 -14.26 31.88 10.80
N THR A 360 -13.07 31.53 11.30
CA THR A 360 -11.90 32.43 11.34
C THR A 360 -11.44 32.90 9.95
N ASN A 361 -11.52 32.04 8.93
CA ASN A 361 -11.22 32.37 7.54
C ASN A 361 -12.36 31.95 6.59
N PRO A 362 -13.36 32.83 6.38
CA PRO A 362 -14.52 32.52 5.55
C PRO A 362 -14.15 32.35 4.07
N LYS A 363 -13.07 32.98 3.60
CA LYS A 363 -12.63 32.89 2.20
C LYS A 363 -12.11 31.50 1.86
N ALA A 364 -11.22 30.96 2.69
CA ALA A 364 -10.68 29.62 2.50
C ALA A 364 -11.77 28.54 2.54
N LEU A 365 -12.75 28.70 3.44
CA LEU A 365 -13.91 27.82 3.53
C LEU A 365 -14.75 27.89 2.24
N SER A 366 -15.06 29.10 1.75
CA SER A 366 -15.85 29.30 0.53
C SER A 366 -15.21 28.68 -0.71
N THR A 367 -13.88 28.76 -0.85
CA THR A 367 -13.16 28.10 -1.96
C THR A 367 -13.30 26.58 -1.90
N LYS A 368 -13.10 25.97 -0.72
CA LYS A 368 -13.27 24.53 -0.53
C LYS A 368 -14.71 24.08 -0.80
N LEU A 369 -15.68 24.82 -0.27
CA LEU A 369 -17.11 24.54 -0.48
C LEU A 369 -17.50 24.65 -1.95
N ARG A 370 -16.97 25.63 -2.69
CA ARG A 370 -17.25 25.76 -4.12
C ARG A 370 -16.80 24.51 -4.90
N ILE A 371 -15.56 24.06 -4.69
CA ILE A 371 -15.02 22.86 -5.36
C ILE A 371 -15.88 21.62 -5.03
N TRP A 372 -16.29 21.50 -3.77
CA TRP A 372 -17.13 20.39 -3.35
C TRP A 372 -18.55 20.46 -3.97
N LEU A 373 -19.20 21.62 -3.95
CA LEU A 373 -20.52 21.82 -4.56
C LEU A 373 -20.47 21.61 -6.09
N GLU A 374 -19.39 22.00 -6.77
CA GLU A 374 -19.16 21.71 -8.19
C GLU A 374 -19.02 20.21 -8.44
N THR A 375 -18.36 19.48 -7.55
CA THR A 375 -18.28 18.01 -7.62
C THR A 375 -19.67 17.38 -7.49
N LEU A 376 -20.53 17.91 -6.59
CA LEU A 376 -21.92 17.46 -6.43
C LEU A 376 -22.81 17.79 -7.64
N LEU A 377 -22.43 18.78 -8.47
CA LEU A 377 -23.13 19.14 -9.71
C LEU A 377 -22.74 18.26 -10.91
N SER A 378 -21.62 17.55 -10.82
CA SER A 378 -21.09 16.72 -11.92
C SER A 378 -22.01 15.56 -12.38
N PRO A 379 -22.83 14.92 -11.52
CA PRO A 379 -23.76 13.87 -11.96
C PRO A 379 -24.87 14.42 -12.87
N GLN A 380 -25.12 13.74 -14.00
CA GLN A 380 -26.11 14.16 -14.99
C GLN A 380 -27.56 13.93 -14.51
N ASP A 381 -27.78 12.94 -13.65
CA ASP A 381 -29.10 12.49 -13.16
C ASP A 381 -29.64 13.30 -11.98
N LEU A 382 -29.15 14.53 -11.77
CA LEU A 382 -29.57 15.36 -10.64
C LEU A 382 -30.89 16.08 -10.95
N ASP A 383 -31.82 16.07 -9.99
CA ASP A 383 -33.08 16.82 -10.08
C ASP A 383 -32.84 18.30 -10.42
N SER A 384 -33.67 18.86 -11.29
CA SER A 384 -33.52 20.23 -11.80
C SER A 384 -33.67 21.27 -10.69
N GLY A 385 -34.50 21.01 -9.67
CA GLY A 385 -34.65 21.84 -8.49
C GLY A 385 -33.40 21.83 -7.62
N ILE A 386 -32.81 20.66 -7.39
CA ILE A 386 -31.56 20.50 -6.63
C ILE A 386 -30.40 21.21 -7.34
N ARG A 387 -30.28 21.05 -8.67
CA ARG A 387 -29.25 21.73 -9.48
C ARG A 387 -29.34 23.25 -9.34
N THR A 388 -30.55 23.81 -9.46
CA THR A 388 -30.77 25.25 -9.36
C THR A 388 -30.39 25.79 -7.96
N VAL A 389 -30.70 25.04 -6.91
CA VAL A 389 -30.35 25.39 -5.52
C VAL A 389 -28.83 25.37 -5.31
N LEU A 390 -28.13 24.38 -5.85
CA LEU A 390 -26.67 24.27 -5.75
C LEU A 390 -25.97 25.40 -6.52
N GLU A 391 -26.42 25.71 -7.74
CA GLU A 391 -25.88 26.84 -8.52
C GLU A 391 -26.09 28.19 -7.82
N HIS A 392 -27.27 28.41 -7.24
CA HIS A 392 -27.55 29.61 -6.44
C HIS A 392 -26.67 29.66 -5.18
N SER A 393 -26.43 28.51 -4.55
CA SER A 393 -25.56 28.41 -3.37
C SER A 393 -24.10 28.75 -3.72
N ILE A 394 -23.59 28.30 -4.87
CA ILE A 394 -22.24 28.65 -5.35
C ILE A 394 -22.10 30.15 -5.62
N LYS A 395 -23.14 30.79 -6.17
CA LYS A 395 -23.18 32.24 -6.45
C LYS A 395 -23.27 33.10 -5.19
N THR A 396 -23.89 32.58 -4.13
CA THR A 396 -24.08 33.30 -2.85
C THR A 396 -22.91 33.16 -1.88
N LEU A 397 -21.98 32.23 -2.12
CA LEU A 397 -20.76 32.13 -1.35
C LEU A 397 -19.85 33.35 -1.60
N PRO A 398 -19.19 33.91 -0.56
CA PRO A 398 -18.24 35.00 -0.71
C PRO A 398 -17.18 34.67 -1.77
N SER A 399 -17.04 35.53 -2.78
CA SER A 399 -15.95 35.42 -3.75
C SER A 399 -14.60 35.68 -3.07
N SER A 400 -13.58 34.95 -3.52
CA SER A 400 -12.16 35.10 -3.15
C SER A 400 -11.72 36.55 -2.93
#